data_AF-H8FY49-F1
#
_entry.id   AF-H8FY49-F1
#
_cell.length_a   1.000
_cell.length_b   1.000
_cell.length_c   1.000
_cell.angle_alpha   90.00
_cell.angle_beta   90.00
_cell.angle_gamma   90.00
#
_symmetry.space_group_name_H-M   'P 1'
#
loop_
_entity.id
_entity.type
_entity.pdbx_description
1 polymer ?
#
loop_
_entity_poly.entity_id
_entity_poly.type
_entity_poly.pdbx_seq_one_letter_code
_entity_poly.pdbx_strand_id
1 'polypeptide(L)' 'MIVDNQHKHIRGYRDLSVEEIALMNEAKALAERVGDLVEKIAGTPGVDGRWVSIGKTDLQKGFMSLIRGIAQPTTF' A
#
# COMPACT_ATOMS: atom_id res chain seq x y z
N MET A 1 21.70 -18.49 -3.47
CA MET A 1 21.14 -18.70 -2.12
C MET A 1 19.63 -18.73 -2.30
N ILE A 2 19.02 -19.90 -2.13
CA ILE A 2 17.56 -20.06 -2.25
C ILE A 2 16.98 -19.31 -1.06
N VAL A 3 16.28 -18.19 -1.31
CA VAL A 3 15.49 -17.54 -0.27
C VAL A 3 14.32 -18.47 0.01
N ASP A 4 14.46 -19.26 1.08
CA ASP A 4 13.40 -20.10 1.62
C ASP A 4 12.29 -19.16 2.09
N ASN A 5 11.30 -18.92 1.24
CA ASN A 5 10.17 -18.07 1.54
C ASN A 5 9.19 -18.89 2.40
N GLN A 6 9.58 -19.10 3.66
CA GLN A 6 8.70 -19.62 4.70
C GLN A 6 7.53 -18.64 4.90
N HIS A 7 6.51 -18.74 4.05
CA HIS A 7 5.17 -18.25 4.37
C HIS A 7 4.60 -19.16 5.45
N LYS A 8 5.02 -18.94 6.69
CA LYS A 8 4.27 -19.44 7.84
C LYS A 8 2.88 -18.82 7.74
N HIS A 9 1.87 -19.66 7.48
CA HIS A 9 0.47 -19.26 7.39
C HIS A 9 0.11 -18.32 8.54
N ILE A 10 -0.09 -17.05 8.22
CA ILE A 10 -0.73 -16.11 9.14
C ILE A 10 -2.23 -16.38 9.00
N ARG A 11 -2.86 -16.76 10.11
CA ARG A 11 -4.31 -17.02 10.17
C ARG A 11 -5.09 -15.84 9.57
N GLY A 12 -5.93 -16.09 8.57
CA GLY A 12 -6.75 -15.07 7.89
C GLY A 12 -6.27 -14.64 6.50
N TYR A 13 -5.10 -15.12 6.06
CA TYR A 13 -4.58 -14.86 4.71
C TYR A 13 -4.54 -16.14 3.87
N ARG A 14 -4.84 -16.01 2.58
CA ARG A 14 -4.56 -17.04 1.59
C ARG A 14 -3.07 -17.03 1.22
N ASP A 15 -2.61 -18.12 0.62
CA ASP A 15 -1.28 -18.14 0.02
C ASP A 15 -1.27 -17.27 -1.25
N LEU A 16 -0.17 -16.54 -1.42
CA LEU A 16 0.06 -15.67 -2.57
C LEU A 16 1.06 -16.33 -3.51
N SER A 17 0.86 -16.18 -4.81
CA SER A 17 1.87 -16.53 -5.80
C SER A 17 3.07 -15.58 -5.73
N VAL A 18 4.19 -15.97 -6.35
CA VAL A 18 5.38 -15.12 -6.43
C VAL A 18 5.06 -13.79 -7.11
N GLU A 19 4.23 -13.82 -8.15
CA GLU A 19 3.77 -12.66 -8.91
C GLU A 19 2.92 -11.73 -8.04
N GLU A 20 2.03 -12.29 -7.21
CA GLU A 20 1.18 -11.51 -6.30
C GLU A 20 2.00 -10.83 -5.19
N ILE A 21 3.02 -11.51 -4.67
CA ILE A 21 3.97 -10.94 -3.71
C ILE A 21 4.75 -9.78 -4.36
N ALA A 22 5.20 -9.96 -5.59
CA ALA A 22 5.91 -8.93 -6.34
C ALA A 22 5.03 -7.69 -6.54
N LEU A 23 3.78 -7.88 -6.99
CA LEU A 23 2.81 -6.79 -7.15
C LEU A 23 2.50 -6.08 -5.83
N MET A 24 2.39 -6.82 -4.72
CA MET A 24 2.18 -6.21 -3.40
C MET A 24 3.35 -5.32 -2.97
N ASN A 25 4.58 -5.79 -3.20
CA ASN A 25 5.78 -5.02 -2.88
C ASN A 25 5.92 -3.78 -3.77
N GLU A 26 5.60 -3.90 -5.06
CA GLU A 26 5.58 -2.78 -6.00
C GLU A 26 4.54 -1.73 -5.57
N ALA A 27 3.32 -2.16 -5.24
CA ALA A 27 2.27 -1.25 -4.76
C ALA A 27 2.67 -0.52 -3.47
N LYS A 28 3.33 -1.20 -2.53
CA LYS A 28 3.84 -0.59 -1.29
C LYS A 28 4.94 0.43 -1.56
N ALA A 29 5.90 0.10 -2.42
CA ALA A 29 6.97 1.02 -2.79
C ALA A 29 6.41 2.28 -3.48
N LEU A 30 5.38 2.14 -4.31
CA LEU A 30 4.69 3.29 -4.91
C LEU A 30 3.92 4.11 -3.86
N ALA A 31 3.26 3.45 -2.91
CA ALA A 31 2.55 4.12 -1.81
C ALA A 31 3.48 5.00 -0.97
N GLU A 32 4.69 4.53 -0.67
CA GLU A 32 5.71 5.30 0.04
C GLU A 32 6.11 6.57 -0.74
N ARG A 33 6.43 6.42 -2.03
CA ARG A 33 6.77 7.56 -2.91
C ARG A 33 5.63 8.58 -3.02
N VAL A 34 4.39 8.11 -3.09
CA VAL A 34 3.21 8.98 -3.09
C VAL A 34 3.06 9.68 -1.75
N GLY A 35 3.33 8.99 -0.64
CA GLY A 35 3.40 9.58 0.70
C GLY A 35 4.38 10.74 0.78
N ASP A 36 5.61 10.55 0.29
CA ASP A 36 6.63 11.60 0.24
C ASP A 36 6.18 12.82 -0.56
N LEU A 37 5.50 12.59 -1.71
CA LEU A 37 4.93 13.66 -2.51
C LEU A 37 3.82 14.42 -1.76
N VAL A 38 2.93 13.69 -1.08
CA VAL A 38 1.86 14.30 -0.28
C VAL A 38 2.43 15.19 0.82
N GLU A 39 3.47 14.75 1.54
CA GLU A 39 4.12 15.56 2.58
C GLU A 39 4.81 16.79 1.98
N LYS A 40 5.45 16.66 0.81
CA LYS A 40 6.02 17.81 0.09
C LYS A 40 4.94 18.83 -0.30
N ILE A 41 3.80 18.37 -0.81
CA ILE A 41 2.68 19.24 -1.16
C ILE A 41 2.11 19.91 0.10
N ALA A 42 1.94 19.15 1.19
CA ALA A 42 1.44 19.66 2.48
C ALA A 42 2.34 20.76 3.07
N GLY A 43 3.66 20.65 2.88
CA GLY A 43 4.64 21.64 3.34
C GLY A 43 4.79 22.86 2.44
N THR A 44 4.07 22.95 1.31
CA THR A 44 4.24 24.05 0.35
C THR A 44 3.36 25.26 0.73
N PRO A 45 3.94 26.46 0.93
CA PRO A 45 3.16 27.65 1.27
C PRO A 45 2.11 28.00 0.22
N GLY A 46 0.90 28.35 0.67
CA GLY A 46 -0.21 28.73 -0.22
C GLY A 46 -1.01 27.56 -0.80
N VAL A 47 -0.61 26.31 -0.54
CA VAL A 47 -1.42 25.13 -0.89
C VAL A 47 -2.59 24.96 0.08
N ASP A 48 -3.77 24.68 -0.45
CA ASP A 48 -4.97 24.42 0.35
C ASP A 48 -4.87 23.06 1.07
N GLY A 49 -4.60 23.12 2.38
CA GLY A 49 -4.46 21.93 3.22
C GLY A 49 -5.71 21.06 3.32
N ARG A 50 -6.91 21.59 3.05
CA ARG A 50 -8.15 20.78 3.01
C ARG A 50 -8.10 19.80 1.86
N TRP A 51 -7.74 20.27 0.66
CA TRP A 51 -7.64 19.41 -0.53
C TRP A 51 -6.49 18.41 -0.42
N VAL A 52 -5.37 18.80 0.21
CA VAL A 52 -4.27 17.87 0.52
C VAL A 52 -4.73 16.75 1.47
N SER A 53 -5.48 17.09 2.51
CA SER A 53 -5.99 16.10 3.47
C SER A 53 -6.97 15.10 2.83
N ILE A 54 -7.84 15.58 1.94
CA ILE A 54 -8.75 14.74 1.15
C ILE A 54 -7.92 13.81 0.25
N GLY A 55 -7.01 14.36 -0.56
CA GLY A 55 -6.16 13.58 -1.45
C GLY A 55 -5.32 12.53 -0.70
N LYS A 56 -4.71 12.89 0.43
CA LYS A 56 -3.96 11.96 1.29
C LYS A 56 -4.82 10.78 1.71
N THR A 57 -6.02 11.05 2.21
CA THR A 57 -6.94 10.01 2.67
C THR A 57 -7.38 9.08 1.53
N ASP A 58 -7.71 9.65 0.38
CA ASP A 58 -8.18 8.87 -0.78
C ASP A 58 -7.06 8.03 -1.41
N LEU A 59 -5.85 8.57 -1.49
CA LEU A 59 -4.67 7.82 -1.95
C LEU A 59 -4.34 6.67 -1.00
N GLN A 60 -4.35 6.91 0.32
CA GLN A 60 -4.13 5.86 1.32
C GLN A 60 -5.19 4.75 1.21
N LYS A 61 -6.47 5.11 1.11
CA LYS A 61 -7.56 4.15 0.89
C LYS A 61 -7.42 3.40 -0.44
N GLY A 62 -6.97 4.07 -1.50
CA GLY A 62 -6.69 3.48 -2.80
C GLY A 62 -5.64 2.38 -2.70
N PHE A 63 -4.47 2.68 -2.13
CA PHE A 63 -3.41 1.68 -1.93
C PHE A 63 -3.85 0.55 -1.00
N MET A 64 -4.56 0.85 0.09
CA MET A 64 -5.13 -0.18 0.95
C MET A 64 -6.09 -1.11 0.18
N SER A 65 -6.94 -0.56 -0.68
CA SER A 65 -7.89 -1.34 -1.49
C SER A 65 -7.17 -2.22 -2.50
N LEU A 66 -6.13 -1.71 -3.18
CA LEU A 66 -5.30 -2.49 -4.10
C LEU A 66 -4.60 -3.65 -3.38
N ILE A 67 -3.98 -3.37 -2.22
CA ILE A 67 -3.29 -4.39 -1.41
C ILE A 67 -4.28 -5.44 -0.93
N ARG A 68 -5.49 -5.06 -0.49
CA ARG A 68 -6.53 -6.04 -0.10
C ARG A 68 -7.05 -6.83 -1.30
N GLY A 69 -7.12 -6.24 -2.49
CA GLY A 69 -7.45 -6.94 -3.72
C GLY A 69 -6.45 -8.06 -4.06
N ILE A 70 -5.17 -7.83 -3.81
CA ILE A 70 -4.11 -8.85 -3.93
C ILE A 70 -4.21 -9.84 -2.77
N ALA A 71 -4.25 -9.37 -1.54
CA ALA A 71 -4.16 -10.22 -0.34
C ALA A 71 -5.39 -11.11 -0.13
N GLN A 72 -6.57 -10.71 -0.62
CA GLN A 72 -7.86 -11.37 -0.44
C GLN A 72 -8.05 -11.98 0.97
N PRO A 73 -7.98 -11.15 2.04
CA PRO A 73 -8.10 -11.66 3.40
C PRO A 73 -9.48 -12.29 3.62
N THR A 74 -9.53 -13.38 4.38
CA THR A 74 -10.78 -14.10 4.69
C THR A 74 -11.42 -13.64 6.00
N THR A 75 -10.76 -12.72 6.71
CA THR A 75 -11.22 -12.13 7.97
C THR A 75 -11.29 -10.61 7.85
N PHE A 76 -12.12 -9.99 8.71
CA PHE A 76 -12.40 -8.55 8.73
C PHE A 76 -11.17 -7.72 9.13
#